data_AF-A0A183Q669-F1
#
_entry.id   AF-A0A183Q669-F1
#
_cell.length_a   1.000
_cell.length_b   1.000
_cell.length_c   1.000
_cell.angle_alpha   90.00
_cell.angle_beta   90.00
_cell.angle_gamma   90.00
#
_symmetry.space_group_name_H-M   'P 1'
#
loop_
_entity.id
_entity.type
_entity.pdbx_description
1 polymer ?
#
loop_
_entity_poly.entity_id
_entity_poly.type
_entity_poly.pdbx_seq_one_letter_code
_entity_poly.pdbx_strand_id
1 'polypeptide(L)' 'MAIVSALHMQCIHRLNATWSNLSSRDRHTFRKLSDLFSQEENFINLRSAVDNSRLPCIPYLGKF' A
#
# COMPACT_ATOMS: atom_id res chain seq x y z
N MET A 1 1.72 0.84 6.07
CA MET A 1 1.07 1.90 5.28
C MET A 1 1.99 3.06 4.92
N ALA A 2 2.88 3.52 5.82
CA ALA A 2 3.61 4.79 5.67
C ALA A 2 4.18 5.10 4.26
N ILE A 3 4.92 4.15 3.66
CA ILE A 3 5.56 4.36 2.35
C ILE A 3 4.53 4.45 1.22
N VAL A 4 3.55 3.55 1.20
CA VAL A 4 2.49 3.54 0.15
C VAL A 4 1.64 4.82 0.26
N SER A 5 1.32 5.26 1.48
CA SER A 5 0.62 6.52 1.72
C SER A 5 1.42 7.74 1.27
N ALA A 6 2.74 7.75 1.50
CA ALA A 6 3.62 8.82 1.02
C ALA A 6 3.63 8.88 -0.51
N LEU A 7 3.70 7.73 -1.19
CA LEU A 7 3.67 7.65 -2.65
C LEU A 7 2.33 8.09 -3.27
N HIS A 8 1.22 7.93 -2.55
CA HIS A 8 -0.09 8.49 -2.93
C HIS A 8 -0.25 9.98 -2.66
N MET A 9 0.67 10.60 -1.93
CA MET A 9 0.58 12.01 -1.62
C MET A 9 0.68 12.84 -2.91
N GLN A 10 -0.15 13.87 -3.03
CA GLN A 10 -0.26 14.72 -4.24
C GLN A 10 1.09 15.31 -4.69
N CYS A 11 2.05 15.46 -3.76
CA CYS A 11 3.41 15.89 -4.05
C CYS A 11 4.20 14.93 -4.93
N ILE A 12 3.98 13.63 -4.79
CA ILE A 12 4.66 12.57 -5.53
C ILE A 12 3.77 12.05 -6.65
N HIS A 13 2.47 11.87 -6.42
CA HIS A 13 1.53 11.31 -7.39
C HIS A 13 1.48 12.09 -8.72
N ARG A 14 1.61 13.43 -8.69
CA ARG A 14 1.58 14.28 -9.90
C ARG A 14 2.79 14.14 -10.84
N LEU A 15 3.86 13.48 -10.41
CA LEU A 15 5.13 13.40 -11.14
C LEU A 15 5.04 12.41 -12.33
N ASN A 16 4.19 12.72 -13.31
CA ASN A 16 3.87 11.81 -14.42
C ASN A 16 5.11 11.31 -15.18
N ALA A 17 6.11 12.16 -15.42
CA ALA A 17 7.35 11.75 -16.08
C ALA A 17 8.11 10.66 -15.29
N THR A 18 8.17 10.79 -13.97
CA THR A 18 8.79 9.80 -13.08
C THR A 18 7.99 8.50 -13.08
N TRP A 19 6.66 8.59 -12.97
CA TRP A 19 5.79 7.40 -13.00
C TRP A 19 5.82 6.67 -14.34
N SER A 20 6.03 7.37 -15.46
CA SER A 20 6.13 6.76 -16.79
C SER A 20 7.46 6.03 -17.03
N ASN A 21 8.52 6.40 -16.31
CA ASN A 21 9.83 5.74 -16.40
C ASN A 21 9.95 4.48 -15.53
N LEU A 22 8.92 4.16 -14.73
CA LEU A 22 8.91 2.93 -13.92
C LEU A 22 8.58 1.70 -14.77
N SER A 23 9.20 0.57 -14.40
CA SER A 23 8.89 -0.69 -15.05
C SER A 23 7.44 -1.12 -14.79
N SER A 24 6.87 -1.91 -15.70
CA SER A 24 5.54 -2.50 -15.53
C SER A 24 5.45 -3.39 -14.29
N ARG A 25 6.55 -4.06 -13.93
CA ARG A 25 6.68 -4.86 -12.70
C ARG A 25 6.52 -4.01 -11.45
N ASP A 26 7.23 -2.88 -11.37
CA ASP A 26 7.18 -2.01 -10.18
C ASP A 26 5.81 -1.36 -10.02
N ARG A 27 5.21 -0.91 -11.14
CA ARG A 27 3.82 -0.42 -11.15
C ARG A 27 2.81 -1.47 -10.70
N HIS A 28 3.04 -2.74 -11.03
CA HIS A 28 2.17 -3.84 -10.60
C HIS A 28 2.30 -4.12 -9.11
N THR A 29 3.53 -4.20 -8.61
CA THR A 29 3.81 -4.37 -7.18
C THR A 29 3.21 -3.23 -6.35
N PHE A 30 3.37 -1.98 -6.82
CA PHE A 30 2.78 -0.83 -6.16
C PHE A 30 1.25 -0.92 -6.09
N ARG A 31 0.58 -1.30 -7.19
CA ARG A 31 -0.87 -1.47 -7.22
C ARG A 31 -1.35 -2.55 -6.25
N LYS A 32 -0.66 -3.70 -6.18
CA LYS A 32 -0.96 -4.75 -5.19
C LYS A 32 -0.83 -4.25 -3.75
N LEU A 33 0.22 -3.48 -3.47
CA LEU A 33 0.43 -2.90 -2.14
C LEU A 33 -0.64 -1.84 -1.80
N SER A 34 -1.05 -1.03 -2.78
CA SER A 34 -2.15 -0.09 -2.64
C SER A 34 -3.46 -0.80 -2.31
N ASP A 35 -3.77 -1.88 -3.02
CA ASP A 35 -5.00 -2.68 -2.84
C ASP A 35 -5.05 -3.38 -1.47
N LEU A 36 -3.92 -3.96 -1.04
CA LEU A 36 -3.76 -4.53 0.30
C LEU A 36 -4.06 -3.52 1.41
N PHE A 37 -3.74 -2.25 1.16
CA PHE A 37 -3.86 -1.15 2.10
C PHE A 37 -5.10 -0.27 1.87
N SER A 38 -6.02 -0.72 1.02
CA SER A 38 -7.31 -0.06 0.75
C SER A 38 -8.09 0.18 2.04
N GLN A 39 -8.76 1.33 2.13
CA GLN A 39 -9.64 1.68 3.26
C GLN A 39 -11.04 1.06 3.13
N GLU A 40 -11.32 0.39 2.02
CA GLU A 40 -12.58 -0.30 1.77
C GLU A 40 -12.88 -1.35 2.84
N GLU A 41 -14.17 -1.48 3.17
CA GLU A 41 -14.69 -2.44 4.16
C GLU A 41 -13.87 -2.43 5.47
N ASN A 42 -13.51 -1.23 5.94
CA ASN A 42 -12.67 -1.03 7.13
C ASN A 42 -11.35 -1.83 7.03
N PHE A 43 -10.65 -1.72 5.91
CA PHE A 43 -9.35 -2.35 5.67
C PHE A 43 -9.38 -3.89 5.72
N ILE A 44 -10.41 -4.51 5.13
CA ILE A 44 -10.60 -5.97 5.12
C ILE A 44 -9.38 -6.74 4.61
N ASN A 45 -8.76 -6.25 3.53
CA ASN A 45 -7.57 -6.87 2.92
C ASN A 45 -6.39 -6.92 3.89
N LEU A 46 -6.15 -5.81 4.60
CA LEU A 46 -5.10 -5.76 5.62
C LEU A 46 -5.41 -6.67 6.80
N ARG A 47 -6.65 -6.64 7.30
CA ARG A 47 -7.06 -7.47 8.45
C ARG A 47 -6.88 -8.95 8.14
N SER A 48 -7.36 -9.40 6.98
CA SER A 48 -7.17 -10.77 6.49
C SER A 48 -5.67 -11.14 6.36
N ALA A 49 -4.85 -10.24 5.81
CA ALA A 49 -3.41 -10.50 5.68
C ALA A 49 -2.68 -10.60 7.03
N VAL A 50 -3.08 -9.81 8.03
CA VAL A 50 -2.53 -9.87 9.39
C VAL A 50 -2.99 -11.14 10.11
N ASP A 51 -4.26 -11.52 9.99
CA ASP A 51 -4.80 -12.75 10.60
C ASP A 51 -4.13 -14.00 10.03
N ASN A 52 -3.79 -14.00 8.74
CA ASN A 52 -3.06 -15.08 8.09
C ASN A 52 -1.53 -15.02 8.29
N SER A 53 -1.01 -13.95 8.91
CA SER A 53 0.44 -13.78 9.08
C SER A 53 0.96 -14.62 10.25
N ARG A 54 2.03 -15.37 10.00
CA ARG A 54 2.74 -16.10 11.07
C ARG A 54 3.61 -15.12 11.84
N LEU A 55 3.54 -15.18 13.17
CA LEU A 55 4.37 -14.35 14.05
C LEU A 55 5.87 -14.63 13.82
N PRO A 56 6.73 -13.61 13.96
CA PRO A 56 6.46 -12.25 14.43
C PRO A 56 6.01 -11.29 13.32
N CYS A 57 4.86 -10.64 13.50
CA CYS A 57 4.34 -9.62 12.60
C CYS A 57 4.19 -8.28 13.34
N ILE A 58 4.56 -7.17 12.71
CA ILE A 58 4.40 -5.82 13.28
C ILE A 58 3.04 -5.28 12.80
N PRO A 59 2.02 -5.21 13.67
CA PRO A 59 0.72 -4.68 13.29
C PRO A 59 0.81 -3.18 13.01
N TYR A 60 -0.06 -2.69 12.14
CA TYR A 60 -0.10 -1.26 11.83
C TYR A 60 -0.76 -0.47 12.96
N LEU A 61 0.05 0.24 13.77
CA LEU A 61 -0.44 1.17 14.79
C LEU A 61 -1.12 2.38 14.14
N GLY A 62 -2.41 2.57 14.42
CA GLY A 62 -3.20 3.69 13.89
C GLY A 62 -4.58 3.31 13.34
N LYS A 63 -4.97 2.03 13.45
CA LYS A 63 -6.34 1.57 13.23
C LYS A 63 -6.89 1.05 14.56
N PHE A 64 -7.58 1.92 15.28
CA PHE A 64 -8.36 1.61 16.48
C PHE A 64 -9.84 1.77 16.15
#